data_AF-A0A5N5Q9E7-F1
#
_entry.id   AF-A0A5N5Q9E7-F1
#
_cell.length_a   1.000
_cell.length_b   1.000
_cell.length_c   1.000
_cell.angle_alpha   90.00
_cell.angle_beta   90.00
_cell.angle_gamma   90.00
#
_symmetry.space_group_name_H-M   'P 1'
#
loop_
_entity.id
_entity.type
_entity.pdbx_description
1 polymer ?
#
loop_
_entity_poly.entity_id
_entity_poly.type
_entity_poly.pdbx_seq_one_letter_code
_entity_poly.pdbx_strand_id
1 'polypeptide(L)'
;MQLTNLITFATTALFALSGVQAYENFSATCKKSSIALSNGRILRADCLNGPNGSYISSSLDLNKCVTNNGGKLGCQHKGQGSVVMDCQCSPGGQVASIWLDTCVYNVNGKLDC
;
A
#
# COMPACT_ATOMS: atom_id res chain seq x y z
N MET A 1 7.42 -63.05 -23.96
CA MET A 1 8.42 -61.98 -23.73
C MET A 1 7.66 -60.68 -23.50
N GLN A 2 7.86 -60.08 -22.32
CA GLN A 2 7.47 -58.71 -21.90
C GLN A 2 7.81 -57.65 -22.99
N LEU A 3 7.24 -56.44 -23.03
CA LEU A 3 7.20 -55.45 -21.94
C LEU A 3 6.23 -54.31 -22.29
N THR A 4 5.36 -53.95 -21.34
CA THR A 4 4.53 -52.74 -21.30
C THR A 4 5.38 -51.48 -21.20
N ASN A 5 5.13 -50.47 -22.05
CA ASN A 5 5.69 -49.12 -21.88
C ASN A 5 4.56 -48.08 -21.78
N LEU A 6 4.15 -47.81 -20.54
CA LEU A 6 3.40 -46.62 -20.16
C LEU A 6 4.35 -45.42 -20.19
N ILE A 7 4.13 -44.46 -21.08
CA ILE A 7 4.81 -43.17 -21.02
C ILE A 7 3.90 -42.22 -20.22
N THR A 8 4.18 -42.13 -18.93
CA THR A 8 3.60 -41.15 -18.02
C THR A 8 4.17 -39.78 -18.37
N PHE A 9 3.39 -38.91 -19.01
CA PHE A 9 3.77 -37.51 -19.13
C PHE A 9 3.56 -36.83 -17.78
N ALA A 10 4.66 -36.53 -17.11
CA ALA A 10 4.69 -35.77 -15.87
C ALA A 10 4.06 -34.40 -16.11
N THR A 11 2.92 -34.15 -15.48
CA THR A 11 2.33 -32.82 -15.37
C THR A 11 3.29 -31.97 -14.53
N THR A 12 4.04 -31.09 -15.17
CA THR A 12 4.80 -30.05 -14.49
C THR A 12 3.80 -29.10 -13.84
N ALA A 13 3.55 -29.28 -12.55
CA ALA A 13 2.86 -28.28 -11.74
C ALA A 13 3.73 -27.01 -11.75
N LEU A 14 3.30 -26.00 -12.50
CA LEU A 14 3.80 -24.64 -12.34
C LEU A 14 3.35 -24.18 -10.95
N PHE A 15 4.24 -24.30 -9.96
CA PHE A 15 4.07 -23.62 -8.70
C PHE A 15 4.06 -22.13 -8.99
N ALA A 16 2.87 -21.54 -9.06
CA ALA A 16 2.72 -20.11 -8.88
C ALA A 16 3.29 -19.81 -7.49
N LEU A 17 4.54 -19.34 -7.44
CA LEU A 17 5.08 -18.68 -6.28
C LEU A 17 4.17 -17.47 -6.06
N SER A 18 3.16 -17.65 -5.22
CA SER A 18 2.47 -16.55 -4.57
C SER A 18 3.54 -15.85 -3.74
N GLY A 19 4.29 -14.96 -4.38
CA GLY A 19 5.08 -13.97 -3.68
C GLY A 19 4.08 -13.17 -2.88
N VAL A 20 3.93 -13.50 -1.60
CA VAL A 20 3.26 -12.64 -0.64
C VAL A 20 4.01 -11.32 -0.75
N GLN A 21 3.38 -10.34 -1.41
CA GLN A 21 3.92 -8.99 -1.44
C GLN A 21 3.78 -8.50 -0.01
N ALA A 22 4.87 -8.56 0.74
CA ALA A 22 4.93 -7.93 2.04
C ALA A 22 4.65 -6.45 1.79
N TYR A 23 3.52 -5.99 2.32
CA TYR A 23 3.19 -4.58 2.35
C TYR A 23 4.19 -3.91 3.29
N GLU A 24 5.24 -3.32 2.73
CA GLU A 24 6.26 -2.64 3.52
C GLU A 24 5.82 -1.20 3.81
N ASN A 25 6.10 -0.74 5.03
CA ASN A 25 5.87 0.64 5.45
C ASN A 25 6.50 1.59 4.42
N PHE A 26 5.71 2.51 3.88
CA PHE A 26 6.20 3.38 2.80
C PHE A 26 7.38 4.24 3.28
N SER A 27 7.39 4.71 4.53
CA SER A 27 8.48 5.56 5.04
C SER A 27 9.84 4.84 5.09
N ALA A 28 9.84 3.51 5.14
CA ALA A 28 11.05 2.69 5.14
C ALA A 28 11.66 2.53 3.75
N THR A 29 10.83 2.59 2.70
CA THR A 29 11.22 2.25 1.32
C THR A 29 11.13 3.43 0.36
N CYS A 30 10.60 4.58 0.79
CA CYS A 30 10.58 5.81 0.02
C CYS A 30 11.66 6.80 0.49
N LYS A 31 12.13 7.66 -0.41
CA LYS A 31 13.11 8.70 -0.07
C LYS A 31 12.46 9.72 0.86
N LYS A 32 12.98 9.87 2.08
CA LYS A 32 12.47 10.85 3.06
C LYS A 32 12.37 12.28 2.50
N SER A 33 13.32 12.70 1.66
CA SER A 33 13.34 14.02 1.02
C SER A 33 12.28 14.22 -0.07
N SER A 34 11.68 13.15 -0.58
CA SER A 34 10.64 13.20 -1.61
C SER A 34 9.21 13.18 -1.05
N ILE A 35 9.07 12.85 0.24
CA ILE A 35 7.76 12.75 0.88
C ILE A 35 7.18 14.15 1.04
N ALA A 36 6.10 14.43 0.31
CA ALA A 36 5.43 15.72 0.33
C ALA A 36 3.92 15.53 0.37
N LEU A 37 3.25 16.34 1.19
CA LEU A 37 1.80 16.43 1.22
C LEU A 37 1.37 17.66 0.41
N SER A 38 0.52 17.45 -0.59
CA SER A 38 -0.01 18.51 -1.46
C SER A 38 -1.52 18.62 -1.27
N ASN A 39 -2.02 19.86 -1.20
CA ASN A 39 -3.44 20.17 -1.03
C ASN A 39 -4.08 19.49 0.19
N GLY A 40 -3.29 19.22 1.23
CA GLY A 40 -3.73 18.59 2.48
C GLY A 40 -4.12 17.11 2.39
N ARG A 41 -4.17 16.49 1.19
CA ARG A 41 -4.65 15.12 1.00
C ARG A 41 -3.83 14.26 0.04
N ILE A 42 -3.05 14.85 -0.86
CA ILE A 42 -2.28 14.09 -1.85
C ILE A 42 -0.87 13.86 -1.31
N LEU A 43 -0.59 12.64 -0.87
CA LEU A 43 0.74 12.20 -0.50
C LEU A 43 1.52 11.87 -1.77
N ARG A 44 2.69 12.50 -1.97
CA ARG A 44 3.63 12.16 -3.03
C ARG A 44 4.93 11.67 -2.40
N ALA A 45 5.53 10.64 -2.99
CA ALA A 45 6.85 10.16 -2.60
C ALA A 45 7.50 9.38 -3.75
N ASP A 46 8.83 9.38 -3.78
CA ASP A 46 9.63 8.52 -4.64
C ASP A 46 9.95 7.23 -3.86
N CYS A 47 9.42 6.11 -4.32
CA CYS A 47 9.41 4.85 -3.59
C CYS A 47 10.15 3.74 -4.35
N LEU A 48 10.83 2.86 -3.62
CA LEU A 48 11.60 1.78 -4.20
C LEU A 48 10.69 0.76 -4.91
N ASN A 49 10.98 0.47 -6.17
CA ASN A 49 10.27 -0.53 -6.98
C ASN A 49 10.78 -1.95 -6.74
N GLY A 50 10.54 -2.47 -5.53
CA GLY A 50 11.03 -3.79 -5.10
C GLY A 50 12.47 -3.75 -4.53
N PRO A 51 13.00 -4.86 -3.99
CA PRO A 51 14.18 -4.85 -3.11
C PRO A 51 15.46 -4.25 -3.71
N ASN A 52 15.63 -4.32 -5.03
CA ASN A 52 16.76 -3.76 -5.79
C ASN A 52 16.29 -2.82 -6.91
N GLY A 53 15.07 -2.28 -6.78
CA GLY A 53 14.43 -1.47 -7.79
C GLY A 53 15.01 -0.07 -7.90
N SER A 54 14.62 0.61 -8.98
CA SER A 54 14.74 2.07 -9.04
C SER A 54 13.66 2.74 -8.18
N TYR A 55 13.91 3.98 -7.77
CA TYR A 55 12.89 4.81 -7.17
C TYR A 55 11.94 5.34 -8.23
N ILE A 56 10.63 5.21 -8.00
CA ILE A 56 9.58 5.68 -8.90
C ILE A 56 8.72 6.67 -8.13
N SER A 57 8.36 7.78 -8.77
CA SER A 57 7.47 8.77 -8.18
C SER A 57 6.03 8.24 -8.16
N SER A 58 5.41 8.25 -6.99
CA SER A 58 4.04 7.82 -6.78
C SER A 58 3.26 8.83 -5.97
N SER A 59 1.94 8.88 -6.21
CA SER A 59 1.01 9.71 -5.48
C SER A 59 -0.21 8.93 -5.00
N LEU A 60 -0.64 9.18 -3.77
CA LEU A 60 -1.80 8.56 -3.14
C LEU A 60 -2.70 9.65 -2.56
N ASP A 61 -3.99 9.57 -2.85
CA ASP A 61 -5.00 10.38 -2.18
C ASP A 61 -5.31 9.75 -0.82
N LEU A 62 -4.93 10.42 0.27
CA LEU A 62 -5.10 9.94 1.63
C LEU A 62 -6.57 9.75 2.01
N ASN A 63 -7.51 10.38 1.30
CA ASN A 63 -8.96 10.11 1.47
C ASN A 63 -9.34 8.65 1.19
N LYS A 64 -8.47 7.91 0.49
CA LYS A 64 -8.68 6.48 0.22
C LYS A 64 -8.25 5.59 1.38
N CYS A 65 -7.37 6.09 2.25
CA CYS A 65 -6.61 5.29 3.21
C CYS A 65 -6.73 5.78 4.66
N VAL A 66 -7.19 7.02 4.87
CA VAL A 66 -7.38 7.61 6.19
C VAL A 66 -8.82 8.10 6.32
N THR A 67 -9.47 7.71 7.40
CA THR A 67 -10.83 8.12 7.76
C THR A 67 -10.83 8.96 9.04
N ASN A 68 -11.87 9.76 9.23
CA ASN A 68 -12.10 10.55 10.44
C ASN A 68 -13.34 10.02 11.18
N ASN A 69 -13.14 9.40 12.34
CA ASN A 69 -14.21 8.89 13.19
C ASN A 69 -14.39 9.79 14.42
N GLY A 70 -15.26 10.80 14.29
CA GLY A 70 -15.63 11.67 15.40
C GLY A 70 -14.46 12.52 15.94
N GLY A 71 -13.57 12.98 15.05
CA GLY A 71 -12.38 13.76 15.42
C GLY A 71 -11.12 12.92 15.68
N LYS A 72 -11.17 11.60 15.46
CA LYS A 72 -10.02 10.71 15.52
C LYS A 72 -9.69 10.17 14.13
N LEU A 73 -8.46 10.36 13.68
CA LEU A 73 -7.98 9.77 12.43
C LEU A 73 -7.74 8.26 12.62
N GLY A 74 -8.14 7.46 11.66
CA GLY A 74 -7.90 6.01 11.60
C GLY A 74 -7.62 5.56 10.17
N CYS A 75 -7.11 4.33 10.00
CA CYS A 75 -6.92 3.77 8.66
C CYS A 75 -8.25 3.29 8.08
N GLN A 76 -8.48 3.60 6.80
CA GLN A 76 -9.55 3.04 6.02
C GLN A 76 -9.09 1.69 5.46
N HIS A 77 -9.67 0.60 5.95
CA HIS A 77 -9.40 -0.72 5.37
C HIS A 77 -10.06 -0.80 3.99
N LYS A 78 -9.34 -1.27 2.96
CA LYS A 78 -9.83 -1.45 1.59
C LYS A 78 -11.25 -2.05 1.59
N GLY A 79 -12.25 -1.22 1.32
CA GLY A 79 -13.61 -1.67 1.03
C GLY A 79 -14.78 -1.00 1.75
N GLN A 80 -14.58 -0.12 2.75
CA GLN A 80 -15.73 0.53 3.42
C GLN A 80 -15.54 2.02 3.65
N GLY A 81 -16.33 2.81 2.90
CA GLY A 81 -16.69 4.19 3.22
C GLY A 81 -15.77 5.24 2.57
N SER A 82 -16.26 5.92 1.54
CA SER A 82 -15.63 7.12 0.97
C SER A 82 -15.73 8.27 1.97
N VAL A 83 -14.72 8.49 2.82
CA VAL A 83 -14.66 9.66 3.70
C VAL A 83 -13.65 10.64 3.11
N VAL A 84 -14.16 11.74 2.56
CA VAL A 84 -13.32 12.89 2.17
C VAL A 84 -12.71 13.47 3.44
N MET A 85 -11.37 13.52 3.53
CA MET A 85 -10.65 14.30 4.54
C MET A 85 -10.86 15.78 4.23
N ASP A 86 -11.95 16.34 4.72
CA ASP A 86 -12.05 17.77 4.96
C ASP A 86 -11.55 18.01 6.38
N CYS A 87 -10.40 18.68 6.51
CA CYS A 87 -9.70 18.87 7.78
C CYS A 87 -10.40 19.90 8.70
N GLN A 88 -11.67 19.66 9.02
CA GLN A 88 -12.32 20.21 10.20
C GLN A 88 -12.84 19.04 11.04
N CYS A 89 -11.96 18.52 11.89
CA CYS A 89 -12.33 17.58 12.96
C CYS A 89 -13.23 18.32 13.95
N SER A 90 -14.54 18.28 13.73
CA SER A 90 -15.54 18.87 14.64
C SER A 90 -16.57 17.84 15.09
N PRO A 91 -17.05 17.93 16.35
CA PRO A 91 -17.00 19.11 17.21
C PRO A 91 -15.78 19.08 18.15
N GLY A 92 -14.84 20.02 17.98
CA GLY A 92 -13.77 20.21 18.98
C GLY A 92 -12.48 20.86 18.49
N GLY A 93 -12.22 20.96 17.17
CA GLY A 93 -11.00 21.61 16.67
C GLY A 93 -9.69 20.93 17.13
N GLN A 94 -9.76 19.65 17.51
CA GLN A 94 -8.57 18.89 17.91
C GLN A 94 -7.77 18.50 16.68
N VAL A 95 -6.48 18.85 16.67
CA VAL A 95 -5.53 18.37 15.68
C VAL A 95 -5.30 16.89 15.96
N ALA A 96 -5.89 16.03 15.13
CA ALA A 96 -5.65 14.60 15.18
C ALA A 96 -4.41 14.26 14.32
N SER A 97 -3.49 13.49 14.91
CA SER A 97 -2.29 12.99 14.24
C SER A 97 -2.39 11.48 14.06
N ILE A 98 -2.01 10.98 12.88
CA ILE A 98 -1.93 9.55 12.58
C ILE A 98 -0.56 9.23 11.99
N TRP A 99 0.01 8.08 12.39
CA TRP A 99 1.25 7.59 11.82
C TRP A 99 0.96 6.94 10.46
N LEU A 100 1.34 7.58 9.35
CA LEU A 100 0.91 7.12 8.02
C LEU A 100 1.41 5.72 7.66
N ASP A 101 2.51 5.21 8.22
CA ASP A 101 2.94 3.83 7.94
C ASP A 101 1.93 2.78 8.46
N THR A 102 1.00 3.14 9.33
CA THR A 102 -0.06 2.21 9.73
C THR A 102 -1.14 2.06 8.67
N CYS A 103 -1.23 3.00 7.71
CA CYS A 103 -2.29 3.04 6.70
C CYS A 103 -1.76 3.04 5.27
N VAL A 104 -0.51 3.44 5.05
CA VAL A 104 0.09 3.65 3.73
C VAL A 104 1.31 2.76 3.60
N TYR A 105 1.39 2.10 2.46
CA TYR A 105 2.41 1.12 2.17
C TYR A 105 2.95 1.37 0.77
N ASN A 106 4.17 0.91 0.56
CA ASN A 106 4.77 0.90 -0.76
C ASN A 106 4.66 -0.50 -1.36
N VAL A 107 3.93 -0.63 -2.46
CA VAL A 107 3.79 -1.85 -3.24
C VAL A 107 4.56 -1.68 -4.55
N ASN A 108 5.83 -2.09 -4.58
CA ASN A 108 6.69 -2.01 -5.76
C ASN A 108 6.71 -0.60 -6.40
N GLY A 109 7.02 0.41 -5.60
CA GLY A 109 7.12 1.80 -6.04
C GLY A 109 5.77 2.51 -6.14
N LYS A 110 4.66 1.81 -5.90
CA LYS A 110 3.31 2.39 -5.88
C LYS A 110 2.80 2.52 -4.45
N LEU A 111 2.45 3.73 -4.05
CA LEU A 111 1.77 3.98 -2.78
C LEU A 111 0.34 3.44 -2.81
N ASP A 112 -0.02 2.68 -1.78
CA ASP A 112 -1.37 2.13 -1.60
C ASP A 112 -1.73 2.00 -0.11
N CYS A 113 -3.02 1.78 0.15
CA CYS A 113 -3.51 1.09 1.33
C CYS A 113 -3.94 -0.35 0.94
#